data_AF-K8PIT8-F1
#
_entry.id   AF-K8PIT8-F1
#
_cell.length_a   1.000
_cell.length_b   1.000
_cell.length_c   1.000
_cell.angle_alpha   90.00
_cell.angle_beta   90.00
_cell.angle_gamma   90.00
#
_symmetry.space_group_name_H-M   'P 1'
#
loop_
_entity.id
_entity.type
_entity.pdbx_description
1 polymer ?
#
loop_
_entity_poly.entity_id
_entity_poly.type
_entity_poly.pdbx_seq_one_letter_code
_entity_poly.pdbx_strand_id
1 'polypeptide(L)'
;MPSVDFHEDFARQDSVTRGSDRAFGFVMTGAFALLAAINLWHAGRIWLWMGLICAGFLVSSLVRPSVLAPLNLLWFKLGLFLHKIVNPIVMGLLFYFAVLPTGLVMRLMGKDLLRLGLDRRSESYWIVRQPPGPQPEAMRDQF
;
A
#
# COMPACT_ATOMS: atom_id res chain seq x y z
N MET A 1 6.55 -36.67 -12.21
CA MET A 1 7.70 -35.77 -12.40
C MET A 1 8.00 -35.17 -11.03
N PRO A 2 9.25 -35.22 -10.53
CA PRO A 2 9.57 -34.72 -9.19
C PRO A 2 9.43 -33.19 -9.16
N SER A 3 8.70 -32.66 -8.17
CA SER A 3 8.60 -31.23 -7.90
C SER A 3 9.98 -30.73 -7.45
N VAL A 4 10.54 -29.78 -8.20
CA VAL A 4 11.76 -29.08 -7.77
C VAL A 4 11.35 -28.16 -6.63
N ASP A 5 11.66 -28.54 -5.39
CA ASP A 5 11.45 -27.70 -4.21
C ASP A 5 12.44 -26.54 -4.25
N PHE A 6 11.96 -25.38 -4.71
CA PHE A 6 12.66 -24.12 -4.52
C PHE A 6 12.39 -23.61 -3.10
N HIS A 7 13.38 -22.93 -2.50
CA HIS A 7 13.21 -22.28 -1.20
C HIS A 7 12.17 -21.15 -1.21
N GLU A 8 11.82 -20.64 -2.39
CA GLU A 8 10.77 -19.65 -2.62
C GLU A 8 9.62 -20.27 -3.41
N ASP A 9 8.41 -20.17 -2.87
CA ASP A 9 7.18 -20.58 -3.53
C ASP A 9 6.66 -19.44 -4.41
N PHE A 10 7.05 -19.45 -5.68
CA PHE A 10 6.57 -18.50 -6.69
C PHE A 10 5.08 -18.68 -7.06
N ALA A 11 4.44 -19.77 -6.62
CA ALA A 11 3.01 -19.99 -6.80
C ALA A 11 2.16 -19.39 -5.67
N ARG A 12 2.80 -18.85 -4.61
CA ARG A 12 2.12 -18.22 -3.50
C ARG A 12 1.43 -16.93 -3.96
N GLN A 13 0.14 -17.05 -4.25
CA GLN A 13 -0.72 -15.90 -4.45
C GLN A 13 -1.17 -15.40 -3.08
N ASP A 14 -0.70 -14.22 -2.68
CA ASP A 14 -1.20 -13.56 -1.49
C ASP A 14 -2.72 -13.35 -1.63
N SER A 15 -3.48 -14.13 -0.88
CA SER A 15 -4.94 -14.05 -0.91
C SER A 15 -5.37 -12.73 -0.31
N VAL A 16 -5.75 -11.77 -1.17
CA VAL A 16 -6.31 -10.49 -0.73
C VAL A 16 -7.60 -10.78 0.03
N THR A 17 -7.51 -10.81 1.35
CA THR A 17 -8.60 -11.23 2.22
C THR A 17 -9.58 -10.09 2.32
N ARG A 18 -10.83 -10.37 1.94
CA ARG A 18 -11.90 -9.36 1.96
C ARG A 18 -12.18 -8.92 3.39
N GLY A 19 -12.35 -7.61 3.59
CA GLY A 19 -12.72 -7.05 4.89
C GLY A 19 -14.10 -7.52 5.37
N SER A 20 -14.24 -7.76 6.67
CA SER A 20 -15.48 -8.22 7.32
C SER A 20 -16.66 -7.28 7.01
N ASP A 21 -17.80 -7.85 6.61
CA ASP A 21 -19.01 -7.08 6.27
C ASP A 21 -19.51 -6.21 7.44
N ARG A 22 -19.24 -6.63 8.69
CA ARG A 22 -19.58 -5.86 9.90
C ARG A 22 -18.73 -4.61 10.07
N ALA A 23 -17.42 -4.73 9.79
CA ALA A 23 -16.50 -3.59 9.85
C ALA A 23 -16.88 -2.52 8.81
N PHE A 24 -17.24 -2.95 7.59
CA PHE A 24 -17.77 -2.05 6.57
C PHE A 24 -19.03 -1.31 7.05
N GLY A 25 -19.98 -2.04 7.65
CA GLY A 25 -21.19 -1.44 8.24
C GLY A 25 -20.88 -0.37 9.28
N PHE A 26 -19.98 -0.64 10.24
CA PHE A 26 -19.59 0.35 11.25
C PHE A 26 -18.91 1.59 10.66
N VAL A 27 -18.03 1.42 9.67
CA VAL A 27 -17.36 2.56 9.00
C VAL A 27 -18.38 3.43 8.28
N MET A 28 -19.34 2.83 7.57
CA MET A 28 -20.41 3.57 6.90
C MET A 28 -21.32 4.29 7.90
N THR A 29 -21.73 3.62 9.00
CA THR A 29 -22.50 4.26 10.06
C THR A 29 -21.74 5.43 10.68
N GLY A 30 -20.45 5.28 10.98
CA GLY A 30 -19.62 6.37 11.49
C GLY A 30 -19.53 7.55 10.52
N ALA A 31 -19.32 7.29 9.23
CA ALA A 31 -19.29 8.32 8.20
C ALA A 31 -20.62 9.08 8.09
N PHE A 32 -21.75 8.37 8.04
CA PHE A 32 -23.08 9.00 8.00
C PHE A 32 -23.43 9.73 9.30
N ALA A 33 -23.03 9.21 10.45
CA ALA A 33 -23.21 9.88 11.74
C ALA A 33 -22.42 11.20 11.80
N LEU A 34 -21.19 11.20 11.29
CA LEU A 34 -20.34 12.39 11.23
C LEU A 34 -20.91 13.43 10.26
N LEU A 35 -21.36 13.00 9.08
CA LEU A 35 -22.10 13.85 8.13
C LEU A 35 -23.37 14.45 8.74
N ALA A 36 -24.15 13.65 9.47
CA ALA A 36 -25.36 14.12 10.15
C ALA A 36 -25.01 15.12 11.26
N ALA A 37 -23.93 14.90 12.01
CA ALA A 37 -23.46 15.82 13.05
C ALA A 37 -22.98 17.17 12.46
N ILE A 38 -22.22 17.14 11.36
CA ILE A 38 -21.79 18.35 10.65
C ILE A 38 -23.01 19.11 10.11
N ASN A 39 -23.97 18.41 9.52
CA ASN A 39 -25.20 19.02 9.00
C ASN A 39 -26.03 19.67 10.12
N LEU A 40 -26.14 19.01 11.27
CA LEU A 40 -26.82 19.56 12.45
C LEU A 40 -26.13 20.83 12.96
N TRP A 41 -24.80 20.84 12.98
CA TRP A 41 -24.01 22.01 13.41
C TRP A 41 -24.11 23.18 12.43
N HIS A 42 -24.07 22.94 11.12
CA HIS A 42 -24.07 24.02 10.12
C HIS A 42 -25.47 24.52 9.72
N ALA A 43 -26.49 23.66 9.66
CA ALA A 43 -27.78 24.00 9.07
C ALA A 43 -28.95 24.04 10.07
N GLY A 44 -28.78 23.52 11.30
CA GLY A 44 -29.82 23.48 12.35
C GLY A 44 -31.10 22.69 12.00
N ARG A 45 -31.22 22.18 10.76
CA ARG A 45 -32.35 21.41 10.25
C ARG A 45 -31.95 19.94 10.17
N ILE A 46 -32.54 19.11 11.03
CA ILE A 46 -32.39 17.66 10.95
C ILE A 46 -33.00 17.18 9.62
N TRP A 47 -32.15 16.78 8.68
CA TRP A 47 -32.60 16.07 7.50
C TRP A 47 -32.99 14.65 7.92
N LEU A 48 -34.27 14.46 8.28
CA LEU A 48 -34.83 13.19 8.77
C LEU A 48 -34.47 12.00 7.88
N TRP A 49 -34.38 12.20 6.56
CA TRP A 49 -33.95 11.19 5.61
C TRP A 49 -32.51 10.71 5.84
N MET A 50 -31.59 11.59 6.22
CA MET A 50 -30.19 11.22 6.48
C MET A 50 -30.05 10.46 7.81
N GLY A 51 -30.85 10.83 8.81
CA GLY A 51 -31.00 10.08 10.05
C GLY A 51 -31.60 8.68 9.81
N LEU A 52 -32.62 8.57 8.95
CA LEU A 52 -33.25 7.31 8.57
C LEU A 52 -32.24 6.38 7.85
N ILE A 53 -31.43 6.93 6.95
CA ILE A 53 -30.36 6.18 6.26
C ILE A 53 -29.32 5.69 7.28
N CYS A 54 -28.88 6.55 8.21
CA CYS A 54 -27.92 6.17 9.24
C CYS A 54 -28.47 5.05 10.15
N ALA A 55 -29.71 5.18 10.63
CA ALA A 55 -30.38 4.16 11.43
C ALA A 55 -30.58 2.86 10.63
N GLY A 56 -30.93 2.94 9.35
CA GLY A 56 -31.04 1.80 8.45
C GLY A 56 -29.71 1.05 8.29
N PHE A 57 -28.60 1.76 8.13
CA PHE A 57 -27.25 1.17 8.08
C PHE A 57 -26.82 0.57 9.42
N LEU A 58 -27.12 1.22 10.55
CA LEU A 58 -26.82 0.71 11.88
C LEU A 58 -27.59 -0.58 12.18
N VAL A 59 -28.90 -0.60 11.92
CA VAL A 59 -29.76 -1.77 12.15
C VAL A 59 -29.38 -2.92 11.23
N SER A 60 -29.11 -2.65 9.95
CA SER A 60 -28.69 -3.69 9.00
C SER A 60 -27.30 -4.26 9.33
N SER A 61 -26.37 -3.44 9.81
CA SER A 61 -25.07 -3.90 10.31
C SER A 61 -25.18 -4.80 11.55
N LEU A 62 -26.12 -4.51 12.46
CA LEU A 62 -26.34 -5.26 13.69
C LEU A 62 -27.15 -6.56 13.49
N VAL A 63 -28.23 -6.51 12.72
CA VAL A 63 -29.20 -7.61 12.60
C VAL A 63 -28.81 -8.59 11.50
N ARG A 64 -28.40 -8.11 10.33
CA ARG A 64 -28.10 -8.98 9.19
C ARG A 64 -27.03 -8.37 8.26
N PRO A 65 -25.74 -8.44 8.64
CA PRO A 65 -24.64 -7.86 7.85
C PRO A 65 -24.51 -8.49 6.46
N SER A 66 -25.06 -9.69 6.24
CA SER A 66 -25.07 -10.35 4.92
C SER A 66 -25.87 -9.58 3.86
N VAL A 67 -26.79 -8.68 4.23
CA VAL A 67 -27.49 -7.80 3.27
C VAL A 67 -26.53 -6.72 2.73
N LEU A 68 -25.51 -6.35 3.50
CA LEU A 68 -24.46 -5.42 3.08
C LEU A 68 -23.33 -6.14 2.32
N ALA A 69 -23.32 -7.47 2.27
CA ALA A 69 -22.30 -8.23 1.57
C ALA A 69 -22.18 -7.90 0.06
N PRO A 70 -23.24 -7.76 -0.75
CA PRO A 70 -23.07 -7.34 -2.15
C PRO A 70 -22.50 -5.92 -2.26
N LEU A 71 -22.87 -5.02 -1.36
CA LEU A 71 -22.38 -3.64 -1.34
C LEU A 71 -20.90 -3.57 -0.92
N ASN A 72 -20.50 -4.29 0.14
CA ASN A 72 -19.11 -4.38 0.57
C ASN A 72 -18.24 -5.02 -0.54
N LEU A 73 -18.77 -5.96 -1.32
CA LEU A 73 -18.05 -6.52 -2.46
C LEU A 73 -17.81 -5.49 -3.56
N LEU A 74 -18.83 -4.71 -3.90
CA LEU A 74 -18.72 -3.66 -4.92
C LEU A 74 -17.77 -2.55 -4.46
N TRP A 75 -17.90 -2.13 -3.19
CA TRP A 75 -17.01 -1.14 -2.57
C TRP A 75 -15.55 -1.62 -2.57
N PHE A 76 -15.32 -2.88 -2.19
CA PHE A 76 -13.99 -3.48 -2.19
C PHE A 76 -13.40 -3.53 -3.62
N LYS A 77 -14.19 -3.93 -4.63
CA LYS A 77 -13.76 -3.91 -6.03
C LYS A 77 -13.42 -2.51 -6.52
N LEU A 78 -14.23 -1.51 -6.16
CA LEU A 78 -13.94 -0.10 -6.45
C LEU A 78 -12.65 0.35 -5.78
N GLY A 79 -12.44 -0.03 -4.51
CA GLY A 79 -11.20 0.24 -3.79
C GLY A 79 -9.98 -0.37 -4.48
N LEU A 80 -10.06 -1.62 -4.93
CA LEU A 80 -8.99 -2.27 -5.70
C LEU A 80 -8.74 -1.58 -7.05
N PHE A 81 -9.79 -1.18 -7.75
CA PHE A 81 -9.67 -0.46 -9.01
C PHE A 81 -9.01 0.91 -8.81
N LEU A 82 -9.45 1.65 -7.79
CA LEU A 82 -8.84 2.93 -7.43
C LEU A 82 -7.39 2.74 -7.02
N HIS A 83 -7.07 1.71 -6.23
CA HIS A 83 -5.70 1.39 -5.85
C HIS A 83 -4.81 1.13 -7.08
N LYS A 84 -5.30 0.43 -8.11
CA LYS A 84 -4.55 0.24 -9.36
C LYS A 84 -4.19 1.55 -10.07
N ILE A 85 -4.96 2.62 -9.87
CA ILE A 85 -4.71 3.94 -10.46
C ILE A 85 -3.85 4.79 -9.52
N VAL A 86 -4.21 4.83 -8.24
CA VAL A 86 -3.53 5.65 -7.22
C VAL A 86 -2.11 5.15 -6.99
N ASN A 87 -1.87 3.83 -6.97
CA ASN A 87 -0.54 3.29 -6.69
C ASN A 87 0.52 3.75 -7.72
N PRO A 88 0.30 3.61 -9.06
CA PRO A 88 1.20 4.19 -10.05
C PRO A 88 1.35 5.71 -9.95
N ILE A 89 0.26 6.44 -9.64
CA ILE A 89 0.33 7.90 -9.50
C ILE A 89 1.22 8.28 -8.32
N VAL A 90 1.01 7.69 -7.14
CA VAL A 90 1.81 7.94 -5.94
C VAL A 90 3.27 7.55 -6.17
N MET A 91 3.52 6.39 -6.78
CA MET A 91 4.88 5.97 -7.14
C MET A 91 5.52 6.94 -8.13
N GLY A 92 4.77 7.41 -9.12
CA GLY A 92 5.22 8.44 -10.06
C GLY A 92 5.56 9.75 -9.36
N LEU A 93 4.69 10.23 -8.47
CA LEU A 93 4.94 11.43 -7.68
C LEU A 93 6.19 11.28 -6.80
N LEU A 94 6.33 10.16 -6.08
CA LEU A 94 7.53 9.88 -5.29
C LEU A 94 8.79 9.88 -6.17
N PHE A 95 8.71 9.29 -7.36
CA PHE A 95 9.84 9.30 -8.29
C PHE A 95 10.18 10.73 -8.75
N TYR A 96 9.21 11.51 -9.22
CA TYR A 96 9.47 12.84 -9.78
C TYR A 96 9.76 13.92 -8.72
N PHE A 97 9.26 13.79 -7.50
CA PHE A 97 9.41 14.80 -6.45
C PHE A 97 10.43 14.45 -5.37
N ALA A 98 10.73 13.16 -5.17
CA ALA A 98 11.79 12.75 -4.24
C ALA A 98 13.00 12.20 -5.00
N VAL A 99 12.83 11.09 -5.73
CA VAL A 99 13.97 10.34 -6.29
C VAL A 99 14.72 11.14 -7.36
N LEU A 100 14.01 11.66 -8.35
CA LEU A 100 14.56 12.42 -9.47
C LEU A 100 15.30 13.69 -9.02
N PRO A 101 14.73 14.59 -8.19
CA PRO A 101 15.44 15.78 -7.75
C PRO A 101 16.63 15.43 -6.86
N THR A 102 16.53 14.42 -5.99
CA THR A 102 17.70 13.95 -5.24
C THR A 102 18.81 13.49 -6.19
N GLY A 103 18.50 12.66 -7.18
CA GLY A 103 19.48 12.22 -8.19
C GLY A 103 20.07 13.38 -9.00
N LEU A 104 19.26 14.37 -9.37
CA LEU A 104 19.71 15.55 -10.10
C LEU A 104 20.67 16.40 -9.25
N VAL A 105 20.33 16.65 -7.98
CA VAL A 105 21.20 17.35 -7.03
C VAL A 105 22.52 16.61 -6.86
N MET A 106 22.49 15.28 -6.69
CA MET A 106 23.72 14.49 -6.58
C MET A 106 24.61 14.59 -7.82
N ARG A 107 23.99 14.58 -9.02
CA ARG A 107 24.69 14.73 -10.29
C ARG A 107 25.29 16.13 -10.45
N LEU A 108 24.56 17.18 -10.03
CA LEU A 108 25.06 18.56 -10.01
C LEU A 108 26.23 18.73 -9.02
N MET A 109 26.20 18.01 -7.90
CA MET A 109 27.30 17.95 -6.93
C MET A 109 28.49 17.07 -7.41
N GLY A 110 28.42 16.50 -8.62
CA GLY A 110 29.46 15.63 -9.16
C GLY A 110 29.61 14.28 -8.45
N LYS A 111 28.62 13.88 -7.63
CA LYS A 111 28.66 12.61 -6.89
C LYS A 111 28.11 11.49 -7.77
N ASP A 112 28.99 10.70 -8.35
CA ASP A 112 28.63 9.45 -9.02
C ASP A 112 28.68 8.28 -8.03
N LEU A 113 27.57 8.04 -7.32
CA LEU A 113 27.47 6.91 -6.38
C LEU A 113 27.56 5.55 -7.06
N LEU A 114 27.07 5.46 -8.29
CA LEU A 114 26.93 4.20 -9.00
C LEU A 114 28.09 3.94 -9.97
N ARG A 115 29.00 4.92 -10.14
CA ARG A 115 30.15 4.85 -11.06
C ARG A 115 29.72 4.43 -12.46
N LEU A 116 28.66 5.04 -12.98
CA LEU A 116 28.09 4.68 -14.30
C LEU A 116 29.02 5.02 -15.46
N GLY A 117 29.99 5.92 -15.24
CA GLY A 117 31.01 6.24 -16.22
C GLY A 117 31.88 5.03 -16.55
N LEU A 118 31.88 4.62 -17.82
CA LEU A 118 32.72 3.53 -18.32
C LEU A 118 34.17 4.03 -18.43
N ASP A 119 35.01 3.64 -17.47
CA ASP A 119 36.45 3.87 -17.48
C ASP A 119 37.14 2.79 -18.33
N ARG A 120 37.55 3.16 -19.54
CA ARG A 120 38.28 2.26 -20.45
C ARG A 120 39.74 2.03 -20.04
N ARG A 121 40.26 2.79 -19.06
CA ARG A 121 41.63 2.64 -18.55
C ARG A 121 41.68 1.84 -17.25
N SER A 122 40.54 1.51 -16.65
CA SER A 122 40.54 0.66 -15.46
C SER A 122 40.82 -0.79 -15.83
N GLU A 123 41.79 -1.41 -15.17
CA GLU A 123 42.05 -2.86 -15.32
C GLU A 123 40.91 -3.71 -14.72
N SER A 124 40.19 -3.19 -13.73
CA SER A 124 39.04 -3.85 -13.10
C SER A 124 38.11 -2.84 -12.42
N TYR A 125 36.80 -3.09 -12.48
CA TYR A 125 35.77 -2.33 -11.76
C TYR A 125 35.54 -2.84 -10.33
N TRP A 126 36.28 -3.88 -9.91
CA TRP A 126 36.12 -4.48 -8.61
C TRP A 126 36.47 -3.50 -7.49
N ILE A 127 35.51 -3.22 -6.61
CA ILE A 127 35.71 -2.35 -5.44
C ILE A 127 36.32 -3.19 -4.32
N VAL A 128 37.64 -3.07 -4.14
CA VAL A 128 38.35 -3.70 -3.01
C VAL A 128 37.88 -3.06 -1.70
N ARG A 129 37.26 -3.85 -0.82
CA ARG A 129 36.81 -3.38 0.50
C ARG A 129 37.95 -3.45 1.50
N GLN A 130 38.16 -2.37 2.25
CA GLN A 130 39.09 -2.32 3.39
C GLN A 130 38.33 -1.82 4.63
N PRO A 131 38.27 -2.59 5.72
CA PRO A 131 38.86 -3.92 5.88
C PRO A 131 38.22 -4.96 4.95
N PRO A 132 38.96 -6.03 4.57
CA PRO A 132 38.38 -7.16 3.86
C PRO A 132 37.16 -7.69 4.63
N GLY A 133 36.18 -8.23 3.91
CA GLY A 133 34.96 -8.77 4.50
C GLY A 133 35.23 -9.74 5.66
N PRO A 134 34.22 -10.01 6.50
CA PRO A 134 34.38 -10.88 7.66
C PRO A 134 35.06 -12.19 7.24
N GLN A 135 36.00 -12.66 8.08
CA GLN A 135 36.78 -13.85 7.78
C GLN A 135 35.82 -15.03 7.51
N PRO A 136 36.14 -15.95 6.58
CA PRO A 136 35.27 -17.06 6.20
C PRO A 136 34.75 -17.87 7.40
N GLU A 137 35.50 -17.91 8.50
CA GLU A 137 35.15 -18.58 9.75
C GLU A 137 34.04 -17.88 10.56
N ALA A 138 33.65 -16.65 10.19
CA ALA A 138 32.56 -15.91 10.83
C ALA A 138 31.16 -16.41 10.41
N MET A 139 31.05 -17.16 9.31
CA MET A 139 29.79 -17.74 8.83
C MET A 139 29.67 -19.21 9.24
N ARG A 140 29.88 -19.49 10.54
CA ARG A 140 29.83 -20.86 11.09
C ARG A 140 28.43 -21.46 11.15
N ASP A 141 27.40 -20.62 11.32
CA ASP A 141 26.00 -21.03 11.47
C ASP A 141 25.12 -20.32 10.42
N GLN A 142 25.31 -20.65 9.14
CA GLN A 142 24.53 -20.05 8.05
C GLN A 142 23.18 -20.75 7.81
N PHE A 143 22.91 -21.85 8.53
CA PHE A 143 21.69 -22.67 8.42
C PHE A 143 21.18 -23.09 9.78
#